data_AF-A0A9Q0ML42-F1
#
_entry.id   AF-A0A9Q0ML42-F1
#
_cell.length_a   1.000
_cell.length_b   1.000
_cell.length_c   1.000
_cell.angle_alpha   90.00
_cell.angle_beta   90.00
_cell.angle_gamma   90.00
#
_symmetry.space_group_name_H-M   'P 1'
#
loop_
_entity.id
_entity.type
_entity.pdbx_description
1 polymer ?
#
loop_
_entity_poly.entity_id
_entity_poly.type
_entity_poly.pdbx_seq_one_letter_code
_entity_poly.pdbx_strand_id
1 'polypeptide(L)'
;AFSQFRSRTFKSKMPLFKRKPFERLPPPDGLKDSEEIYYLELSKEAFRSYEDYFERMMLLNSTVWSCALTSKPNLTFSEALDSEKKARKILRDMTTELKAPIIIIAGATKCSTITEMVDEVFNYISLRIFKEEICFALDTNAEGQKVQREVQVLAVIGSKTTADPGQIKYRVKRVDTNRPHPPFVVTSDEIHRKRGALPKDKLKLFLKQCVRASETGQLEIKDDIYKKYVTDAGISGYADIFPGPPPKFEVSKSLALKIERVSK
;
A
#
# COMPACT_ATOMS: atom_id res chain seq x y z
N ALA A 1 -22.53 -24.40 19.78
CA ALA A 1 -21.74 -23.70 18.75
C ALA A 1 -20.82 -22.60 19.32
N PHE A 2 -20.41 -22.68 20.60
CA PHE A 2 -19.68 -21.59 21.30
C PHE A 2 -18.19 -21.90 21.59
N SER A 3 -17.63 -23.03 21.15
CA SER A 3 -16.26 -23.42 21.53
C SER A 3 -15.12 -22.93 20.63
N GLN A 4 -15.36 -22.01 19.68
CA GLN A 4 -14.30 -21.49 18.79
C GLN A 4 -13.74 -20.11 19.16
N PHE A 5 -14.13 -19.52 20.28
CA PHE A 5 -13.68 -18.18 20.70
C PHE A 5 -12.33 -18.14 21.46
N ARG A 6 -11.44 -19.12 21.23
CA ARG A 6 -10.07 -19.05 21.77
C ARG A 6 -9.03 -18.78 20.67
N SER A 7 -8.36 -17.64 20.84
CA SER A 7 -6.97 -17.41 20.45
C SER A 7 -6.64 -17.58 18.96
N ARG A 8 -6.95 -16.53 18.19
CA ARG A 8 -6.07 -16.09 17.11
C ARG A 8 -5.98 -14.58 17.14
N THR A 9 -4.97 -14.06 17.83
CA THR A 9 -4.51 -12.67 17.72
C THR A 9 -3.86 -12.47 16.35
N PHE A 10 -4.64 -12.59 15.28
CA PHE A 10 -4.41 -11.67 14.16
C PHE A 10 -4.63 -10.29 14.77
N LYS A 11 -3.56 -9.48 14.91
CA LYS A 11 -3.69 -8.03 15.11
C LYS A 11 -4.35 -7.44 13.84
N SER A 12 -5.61 -7.81 13.62
CA SER A 12 -6.49 -7.18 12.65
C SER A 12 -6.60 -5.75 13.13
N LYS A 13 -6.03 -4.80 12.39
CA LYS A 13 -6.23 -3.38 12.67
C LYS A 13 -7.74 -3.15 12.77
N MET A 14 -8.16 -2.71 13.95
CA MET A 14 -9.54 -2.38 14.29
C MET A 14 -9.76 -0.87 14.18
N PRO A 15 -11.03 -0.43 14.03
CA PRO A 15 -11.38 0.98 14.12
C PRO A 15 -10.79 1.62 15.37
N LEU A 16 -10.28 2.84 15.23
CA LEU A 16 -9.70 3.61 16.33
C LEU A 16 -10.79 4.42 17.02
N PHE A 17 -10.94 4.25 18.33
CA PHE A 17 -11.79 5.09 19.16
C PHE A 17 -11.03 6.35 19.56
N LYS A 18 -11.52 7.54 19.17
CA LYS A 18 -10.83 8.82 19.43
C LYS A 18 -9.33 8.78 19.07
N ARG A 19 -9.01 8.13 17.93
CA ARG A 19 -7.65 7.93 17.37
C ARG A 19 -6.72 7.02 18.19
N LYS A 20 -7.25 6.30 19.19
CA LYS A 20 -6.52 5.29 19.97
C LYS A 20 -7.01 3.89 19.60
N PRO A 21 -6.18 2.84 19.78
CA PRO A 21 -6.63 1.47 19.66
C PRO A 21 -7.88 1.24 20.53
N PHE A 22 -8.90 0.62 19.94
CA PHE A 22 -10.09 0.21 20.66
C PHE A 22 -9.95 -1.23 21.13
N GLU A 23 -10.21 -1.45 22.41
CA GLU A 23 -10.19 -2.77 23.03
C GLU A 23 -11.63 -3.22 23.28
N ARG A 24 -11.95 -4.39 22.75
CA ARG A 24 -13.22 -5.06 23.04
C ARG A 24 -13.17 -5.62 24.46
N LEU A 25 -14.32 -5.65 25.10
CA LEU A 25 -14.47 -6.35 26.36
C LEU A 25 -14.32 -7.86 26.15
N PRO A 26 -13.71 -8.57 27.11
CA PRO A 26 -13.73 -10.02 27.11
C PRO A 26 -15.17 -10.53 27.25
N PRO A 27 -15.45 -11.77 26.80
CA PRO A 27 -16.71 -12.43 27.12
C PRO A 27 -16.94 -12.48 28.64
N PRO A 28 -18.19 -12.35 29.14
CA PRO A 28 -18.50 -12.49 30.56
C PRO A 28 -18.01 -13.82 31.15
N ASP A 29 -17.44 -13.77 32.35
CA ASP A 29 -16.93 -14.97 33.03
C ASP A 29 -18.06 -15.89 33.49
N GLY A 30 -17.82 -17.21 33.40
CA GLY A 30 -18.71 -18.23 33.95
C GLY A 30 -20.08 -18.34 33.26
N LEU A 31 -20.17 -17.97 31.97
CA LEU A 31 -21.38 -18.12 31.18
C LEU A 31 -21.86 -19.58 31.17
N LYS A 32 -23.13 -19.80 31.57
CA LYS A 32 -23.78 -21.11 31.47
C LYS A 32 -24.39 -21.28 30.08
N ASP A 33 -24.48 -22.52 29.60
CA ASP A 33 -25.03 -22.82 28.26
C ASP A 33 -26.49 -22.37 28.08
N SER A 34 -27.24 -22.24 29.17
CA SER A 34 -28.64 -21.80 29.18
C SER A 34 -28.83 -20.32 29.58
N GLU A 35 -27.74 -19.56 29.76
CA GLU A 35 -27.80 -18.16 30.17
C GLU A 35 -28.14 -17.25 28.99
N GLU A 36 -29.21 -16.47 29.12
CA GLU A 36 -29.56 -15.44 28.13
C GLU A 36 -28.65 -14.21 28.31
N ILE A 37 -28.14 -13.71 27.19
CA ILE A 37 -27.23 -12.56 27.15
C ILE A 37 -27.62 -11.62 26.01
N TYR A 38 -27.22 -10.36 26.13
CA TYR A 38 -27.29 -9.40 25.04
C TYR A 38 -26.02 -9.49 24.20
N TYR A 39 -26.17 -9.77 22.91
CA TYR A 39 -25.06 -9.94 21.99
C TYR A 39 -25.01 -8.81 20.96
N LEU A 40 -23.88 -8.10 20.90
CA LEU A 40 -23.66 -7.03 19.95
C LEU A 40 -22.87 -7.55 18.75
N GLU A 41 -23.59 -7.95 17.72
CA GLU A 41 -23.05 -8.59 16.51
C GLU A 41 -21.91 -7.81 15.85
N LEU A 42 -21.99 -6.48 15.83
CA LEU A 42 -21.02 -5.62 15.16
C LEU A 42 -19.63 -5.66 15.81
N SER A 43 -19.56 -5.56 17.15
CA SER A 43 -18.31 -5.66 17.89
C SER A 43 -18.00 -7.07 18.37
N LYS A 44 -18.93 -8.02 18.21
CA LYS A 44 -18.82 -9.40 18.69
C LYS A 44 -18.65 -9.48 20.22
N GLU A 45 -19.26 -8.54 20.94
CA GLU A 45 -19.23 -8.46 22.40
C GLU A 45 -20.53 -9.00 23.00
N ALA A 46 -20.44 -9.58 24.20
CA ALA A 46 -21.56 -10.16 24.93
C ALA A 46 -21.71 -9.45 26.29
N PHE A 47 -22.95 -9.20 26.71
CA PHE A 47 -23.28 -8.43 27.90
C PHE A 47 -24.39 -9.13 28.69
N ARG A 48 -24.31 -9.07 30.02
CA ARG A 48 -25.38 -9.56 30.93
C ARG A 48 -26.44 -8.49 31.18
N SER A 49 -26.03 -7.23 31.28
CA SER A 49 -26.92 -6.08 31.49
C SER A 49 -27.34 -5.48 30.15
N TYR A 50 -28.61 -5.10 30.08
CA TYR A 50 -29.14 -4.34 28.95
C TYR A 50 -28.52 -2.94 28.88
N GLU A 51 -28.28 -2.31 30.02
CA GLU A 51 -27.64 -1.00 30.12
C GLU A 51 -26.24 -1.01 29.50
N ASP A 52 -25.39 -1.98 29.87
CA ASP A 52 -24.03 -2.12 29.30
C ASP A 52 -24.08 -2.34 27.77
N TYR A 53 -25.01 -3.19 27.32
CA TYR A 53 -25.25 -3.43 25.90
C TYR A 53 -25.67 -2.16 25.17
N PHE A 54 -26.62 -1.40 25.74
CA PHE A 54 -27.16 -0.20 25.14
C PHE A 54 -26.11 0.93 25.08
N GLU A 55 -25.34 1.13 26.15
CA GLU A 55 -24.22 2.09 26.16
C GLU A 55 -23.19 1.75 25.09
N ARG A 56 -22.82 0.46 24.96
CA ARG A 56 -21.92 0.01 23.90
C ARG A 56 -22.52 0.27 22.51
N MET A 57 -23.80 -0.01 22.31
CA MET A 57 -24.49 0.24 21.04
C MET A 57 -24.49 1.73 20.68
N MET A 58 -24.76 2.62 21.64
CA MET A 58 -24.68 4.07 21.44
C MET A 58 -23.26 4.52 21.07
N LEU A 59 -22.25 3.98 21.74
CA LEU A 59 -20.85 4.25 21.41
C LEU A 59 -20.50 3.83 19.97
N LEU A 60 -20.88 2.63 19.55
CA LEU A 60 -20.58 2.14 18.19
C LEU A 60 -21.28 2.97 17.09
N ASN A 61 -22.47 3.50 17.39
CA ASN A 61 -23.26 4.34 16.48
C ASN A 61 -22.84 5.81 16.48
N SER A 62 -22.05 6.26 17.46
CA SER A 62 -21.51 7.62 17.48
C SER A 62 -20.38 7.81 16.45
N THR A 63 -20.21 9.03 15.92
CA THR A 63 -19.22 9.34 14.87
C THR A 63 -17.81 9.63 15.41
N VAL A 64 -17.41 8.98 16.49
CA VAL A 64 -16.12 9.22 17.19
C VAL A 64 -14.99 8.29 16.74
N TRP A 65 -15.22 7.51 15.67
CA TRP A 65 -14.29 6.51 15.17
C TRP A 65 -13.44 7.01 14.02
N SER A 66 -12.26 6.42 13.86
CA SER A 66 -11.39 6.60 12.70
C SER A 66 -10.99 5.26 12.12
N CYS A 67 -10.86 5.18 10.79
CA CYS A 67 -10.31 4.00 10.13
C CYS A 67 -8.80 3.87 10.43
N ALA A 68 -8.35 2.71 10.91
CA ALA A 68 -6.94 2.49 11.26
C ALA A 68 -5.99 2.37 10.06
N LEU A 69 -6.54 2.16 8.85
CA LEU A 69 -5.76 2.05 7.61
C LEU A 69 -5.67 3.38 6.87
N THR A 70 -6.81 4.06 6.67
CA THR A 70 -6.89 5.30 5.89
C THR A 70 -6.71 6.55 6.74
N SER A 71 -6.88 6.44 8.06
CA SER A 71 -6.97 7.56 9.01
C SER A 71 -8.20 8.47 8.79
N LYS A 72 -9.20 8.02 8.01
CA LYS A 72 -10.44 8.79 7.80
C LYS A 72 -11.17 8.94 9.15
N PRO A 73 -11.41 10.18 9.63
CA PRO A 73 -12.05 10.44 10.92
C PRO A 73 -13.58 10.54 10.79
N ASN A 74 -14.23 10.79 11.92
CA ASN A 74 -15.66 11.10 12.04
C ASN A 74 -16.58 10.01 11.47
N LEU A 75 -16.22 8.76 11.72
CA LEU A 75 -16.97 7.58 11.29
C LEU A 75 -17.69 6.96 12.47
N THR A 76 -18.79 6.25 12.20
CA THR A 76 -19.29 5.21 13.10
C THR A 76 -18.37 3.98 13.06
N PHE A 77 -18.54 3.05 14.00
CA PHE A 77 -17.74 1.83 14.02
C PHE A 77 -17.93 1.01 12.73
N SER A 78 -19.17 0.90 12.24
CA SER A 78 -19.50 0.17 11.02
C SER A 78 -18.85 0.79 9.78
N GLU A 79 -18.94 2.11 9.62
CA GLU A 79 -18.31 2.81 8.50
C GLU A 79 -16.77 2.71 8.53
N ALA A 80 -16.18 2.71 9.73
CA ALA A 80 -14.75 2.48 9.89
C ALA A 80 -14.35 1.07 9.45
N LEU A 81 -15.12 0.03 9.83
CA LEU A 81 -14.90 -1.35 9.36
C LEU A 81 -15.00 -1.45 7.84
N ASP A 82 -16.00 -0.82 7.22
CA ASP A 82 -16.17 -0.79 5.77
C ASP A 82 -15.01 -0.06 5.08
N SER A 83 -14.56 1.05 5.65
CA SER A 83 -13.38 1.78 5.17
C SER A 83 -12.14 0.88 5.22
N GLU A 84 -11.94 0.14 6.30
CA GLU A 84 -10.81 -0.79 6.46
C GLU A 84 -10.90 -1.97 5.48
N LYS A 85 -12.09 -2.55 5.29
CA LYS A 85 -12.32 -3.63 4.32
C LYS A 85 -11.97 -3.18 2.90
N LYS A 86 -12.43 -1.99 2.49
CA LYS A 86 -12.08 -1.39 1.20
C LYS A 86 -10.57 -1.14 1.08
N ALA A 87 -9.95 -0.58 2.11
CA ALA A 87 -8.51 -0.34 2.16
C ALA A 87 -7.68 -1.63 2.03
N ARG A 88 -8.08 -2.72 2.73
CA ARG A 88 -7.41 -4.03 2.63
C ARG A 88 -7.50 -4.60 1.22
N LYS A 89 -8.65 -4.44 0.55
CA LYS A 89 -8.81 -4.85 -0.85
C LYS A 89 -7.85 -4.07 -1.76
N ILE A 90 -7.82 -2.75 -1.65
CA ILE A 90 -6.91 -1.89 -2.43
C ILE A 90 -5.43 -2.29 -2.24
N LEU A 91 -5.02 -2.57 -0.99
CA LEU A 91 -3.65 -3.00 -0.68
C LEU A 91 -3.33 -4.39 -1.22
N ARG A 92 -4.30 -5.31 -1.20
CA ARG A 92 -4.16 -6.66 -1.77
C ARG A 92 -4.02 -6.60 -3.28
N ASP A 93 -4.84 -5.79 -3.93
CA ASP A 93 -4.89 -5.61 -5.39
C ASP A 93 -3.73 -4.73 -5.91
N MET A 94 -2.77 -4.35 -5.07
CA MET A 94 -1.56 -3.64 -5.51
C MET A 94 -0.59 -4.61 -6.19
N THR A 95 -0.29 -4.28 -7.45
CA THR A 95 0.70 -4.93 -8.32
C THR A 95 2.00 -5.19 -7.55
N THR A 96 2.43 -6.44 -7.53
CA THR A 96 3.59 -6.92 -6.77
C THR A 96 4.89 -6.29 -7.25
N GLU A 97 4.99 -6.09 -8.56
CA GLU A 97 6.16 -5.56 -9.27
C GLU A 97 6.43 -4.09 -8.89
N LEU A 98 5.42 -3.36 -8.38
CA LEU A 98 5.55 -1.98 -7.93
C LEU A 98 6.05 -1.85 -6.50
N LYS A 99 5.90 -2.88 -5.66
CA LYS A 99 6.15 -2.76 -4.21
C LYS A 99 7.62 -2.51 -3.92
N ALA A 100 8.53 -3.31 -4.47
CA ALA A 100 9.97 -3.12 -4.27
C ALA A 100 10.47 -1.76 -4.81
N PRO A 101 10.15 -1.35 -6.06
CA PRO A 101 10.48 -0.01 -6.55
C PRO A 101 9.98 1.12 -5.63
N ILE A 102 8.72 1.05 -5.19
CA ILE A 102 8.14 2.06 -4.28
C ILE A 102 8.93 2.13 -2.97
N ILE A 103 9.26 0.99 -2.37
CA ILE A 103 9.98 0.94 -1.10
C ILE A 103 11.41 1.50 -1.23
N ILE A 104 12.15 1.13 -2.28
CA ILE A 104 13.51 1.62 -2.52
C ILE A 104 13.50 3.15 -2.70
N ILE A 105 12.60 3.67 -3.53
CA ILE A 105 12.54 5.11 -3.78
C ILE A 105 12.06 5.86 -2.55
N ALA A 106 11.05 5.36 -1.83
CA ALA A 106 10.59 5.96 -0.59
C ALA A 106 11.71 6.04 0.46
N GLY A 107 12.55 5.01 0.58
CA GLY A 107 13.71 4.99 1.45
C GLY A 107 14.81 6.01 1.09
N ALA A 108 14.84 6.48 -0.16
CA ALA A 108 15.78 7.53 -0.59
C ALA A 108 15.22 8.96 -0.36
N THR A 109 13.92 9.12 -0.10
CA THR A 109 13.31 10.45 0.10
C THR A 109 13.72 11.08 1.42
N LYS A 110 13.77 12.41 1.45
CA LYS A 110 14.10 13.21 2.64
C LYS A 110 12.94 14.13 3.01
N CYS A 111 11.83 13.53 3.44
CA CYS A 111 10.60 14.24 3.73
C CYS A 111 10.02 13.86 5.10
N SER A 112 9.10 14.68 5.61
CA SER A 112 8.55 14.53 6.97
C SER A 112 7.04 14.22 6.99
N THR A 113 6.39 14.22 5.82
CA THR A 113 4.96 13.96 5.68
C THR A 113 4.70 12.92 4.60
N ILE A 114 3.62 12.16 4.78
CA ILE A 114 3.26 11.12 3.82
C ILE A 114 2.88 11.68 2.45
N THR A 115 2.33 12.89 2.41
CA THR A 115 1.93 13.54 1.16
C THR A 115 3.15 13.89 0.32
N GLU A 116 4.16 14.52 0.93
CA GLU A 116 5.44 14.81 0.28
C GLU A 116 6.10 13.53 -0.26
N MET A 117 6.17 12.48 0.57
CA MET A 117 6.74 11.20 0.14
C MET A 117 5.98 10.61 -1.05
N VAL A 118 4.64 10.67 -1.04
CA VAL A 118 3.80 10.17 -2.13
C VAL A 118 4.09 10.92 -3.41
N ASP A 119 4.25 12.24 -3.36
CA ASP A 119 4.53 13.05 -4.55
C ASP A 119 5.91 12.73 -5.13
N GLU A 120 6.95 12.66 -4.31
CA GLU A 120 8.32 12.28 -4.74
C GLU A 120 8.35 10.89 -5.37
N VAL A 121 7.79 9.90 -4.67
CA VAL A 121 7.74 8.52 -5.15
C VAL A 121 6.90 8.41 -6.42
N PHE A 122 5.74 9.08 -6.48
CA PHE A 122 4.89 9.05 -7.66
C PHE A 122 5.56 9.66 -8.88
N ASN A 123 6.17 10.83 -8.74
CA ASN A 123 6.84 11.52 -9.84
C ASN A 123 7.98 10.67 -10.41
N TYR A 124 8.71 9.97 -9.55
CA TYR A 124 9.80 9.10 -9.98
C TYR A 124 9.31 7.79 -10.63
N ILE A 125 8.34 7.10 -10.00
CA ILE A 125 7.88 5.77 -10.42
C ILE A 125 6.93 5.84 -11.63
N SER A 126 6.14 6.90 -11.78
CA SER A 126 5.13 7.01 -12.84
C SER A 126 5.73 6.99 -14.25
N LEU A 127 6.97 7.44 -14.40
CA LEU A 127 7.71 7.50 -15.67
C LEU A 127 8.44 6.20 -16.03
N ARG A 128 8.33 5.15 -15.21
CA ARG A 128 9.09 3.90 -15.34
C ARG A 128 8.17 2.69 -15.25
N ILE A 129 8.49 1.65 -16.02
CA ILE A 129 7.81 0.35 -16.01
C ILE A 129 8.79 -0.73 -15.57
N PHE A 130 8.31 -1.73 -14.83
CA PHE A 130 9.19 -2.71 -14.18
C PHE A 130 9.09 -4.08 -14.83
N LYS A 131 10.14 -4.89 -14.61
CA LYS A 131 10.17 -6.29 -15.04
C LYS A 131 8.97 -7.05 -14.48
N GLU A 132 8.45 -7.99 -15.26
CA GLU A 132 7.24 -8.80 -15.03
C GLU A 132 5.92 -8.03 -15.02
N GLU A 133 5.94 -6.70 -15.09
CA GLU A 133 4.72 -5.89 -15.07
C GLU A 133 3.88 -6.13 -16.34
N ILE A 134 2.57 -6.25 -16.15
CA ILE A 134 1.60 -6.33 -17.25
C ILE A 134 1.15 -4.92 -17.64
N CYS A 135 1.41 -4.54 -18.88
CA CYS A 135 1.19 -3.22 -19.44
C CYS A 135 0.50 -3.32 -20.80
N PHE A 136 0.21 -2.16 -21.39
CA PHE A 136 -0.18 -2.07 -22.78
C PHE A 136 0.97 -1.48 -23.60
N ALA A 137 1.26 -2.07 -24.75
CA ALA A 137 2.26 -1.56 -25.67
C ALA A 137 1.73 -1.50 -27.10
N LEU A 138 2.29 -0.59 -27.90
CA LEU A 138 2.09 -0.54 -29.34
C LEU A 138 2.91 -1.64 -30.00
N ASP A 139 2.23 -2.44 -30.82
CA ASP A 139 2.77 -3.58 -31.52
C ASP A 139 2.37 -3.50 -32.99
N THR A 140 3.21 -4.00 -33.89
CA THR A 140 2.96 -3.94 -35.33
C THR A 140 2.26 -5.23 -35.78
N ASN A 141 1.08 -5.10 -36.37
CA ASN A 141 0.36 -6.24 -36.94
C ASN A 141 0.98 -6.69 -38.29
N ALA A 142 0.45 -7.77 -38.87
CA ALA A 142 0.92 -8.29 -40.17
C ALA A 142 0.75 -7.28 -41.33
N GLU A 143 -0.14 -6.30 -41.17
CA GLU A 143 -0.44 -5.25 -42.15
C GLU A 143 0.41 -3.98 -41.92
N GLY A 144 1.35 -4.00 -40.98
CA GLY A 144 2.21 -2.86 -40.66
C GLY A 144 1.57 -1.78 -39.78
N GLN A 145 0.35 -1.99 -39.29
CA GLN A 145 -0.36 -1.04 -38.43
C GLN A 145 0.03 -1.21 -36.96
N LYS A 146 0.19 -0.09 -36.25
CA LYS A 146 0.39 -0.08 -34.79
C LYS A 146 -0.93 -0.35 -34.08
N VAL A 147 -0.97 -1.41 -33.28
CA VAL A 147 -2.10 -1.82 -32.47
C VAL A 147 -1.69 -1.95 -31.01
N GLN A 148 -2.55 -1.52 -30.10
CA GLN A 148 -2.32 -1.67 -28.67
C GLN A 148 -2.58 -3.12 -28.24
N ARG A 149 -1.67 -3.72 -27.47
CA ARG A 149 -1.77 -5.10 -26.96
C ARG A 149 -1.39 -5.18 -25.49
N GLU A 150 -1.98 -6.12 -24.75
CA GLU A 150 -1.53 -6.45 -23.39
C GLU A 150 -0.23 -7.26 -23.48
N VAL A 151 0.80 -6.77 -22.79
CA VAL A 151 2.15 -7.32 -22.83
C VAL A 151 2.71 -7.47 -21.42
N GLN A 152 3.61 -8.43 -21.26
CA GLN A 152 4.41 -8.59 -20.04
C GLN A 152 5.84 -8.13 -20.30
N VAL A 153 6.39 -7.30 -19.42
CA VAL A 153 7.78 -6.83 -19.51
C VAL A 153 8.74 -7.94 -19.09
N LEU A 154 9.65 -8.32 -19.98
CA LEU A 154 10.69 -9.32 -19.73
C LEU A 154 12.00 -8.70 -19.24
N ALA A 155 12.33 -7.53 -19.76
CA ALA A 155 13.54 -6.81 -19.36
C ALA A 155 13.38 -5.30 -19.57
N VAL A 156 14.03 -4.54 -18.68
CA VAL A 156 14.20 -3.09 -18.77
C VAL A 156 15.60 -2.83 -19.31
N ILE A 157 15.70 -2.10 -20.42
CA ILE A 157 16.94 -1.80 -21.13
C ILE A 157 17.18 -0.30 -21.01
N GLY A 158 18.09 0.10 -20.14
CA GLY A 158 18.48 1.51 -19.97
C GLY A 158 20.00 1.64 -19.82
N SER A 159 20.49 2.86 -19.97
CA SER A 159 21.90 3.15 -19.73
C SER A 159 22.22 3.12 -18.23
N LYS A 160 23.45 2.69 -17.88
CA LYS A 160 23.95 2.77 -16.50
C LYS A 160 24.44 4.17 -16.12
N THR A 161 24.70 5.03 -17.09
CA THR A 161 25.29 6.37 -16.86
C THR A 161 24.26 7.49 -16.77
N THR A 162 23.10 7.31 -17.40
CA THR A 162 21.99 8.29 -17.39
C THR A 162 20.75 7.70 -16.76
N ALA A 163 20.00 8.53 -16.04
CA ALA A 163 18.75 8.17 -15.38
C ALA A 163 17.51 8.64 -16.17
N ASP A 164 17.68 9.13 -17.41
CA ASP A 164 16.61 9.66 -18.24
C ASP A 164 15.54 8.59 -18.58
N PRO A 165 14.28 8.74 -18.12
CA PRO A 165 13.21 7.80 -18.41
C PRO A 165 12.93 7.64 -19.92
N GLY A 166 13.11 8.70 -20.72
CA GLY A 166 12.81 8.69 -22.16
C GLY A 166 13.75 7.82 -22.98
N GLN A 167 14.91 7.46 -22.41
CA GLN A 167 15.91 6.61 -23.07
C GLN A 167 15.75 5.13 -22.70
N ILE A 168 14.80 4.79 -21.84
CA ILE A 168 14.53 3.42 -21.43
C ILE A 168 13.73 2.71 -22.52
N LYS A 169 14.21 1.54 -22.92
CA LYS A 169 13.51 0.61 -23.81
C LYS A 169 13.07 -0.62 -23.02
N TYR A 170 12.00 -1.26 -23.46
CA TYR A 170 11.42 -2.40 -22.78
C TYR A 170 11.34 -3.59 -23.73
N ARG A 171 11.89 -4.73 -23.31
CA ARG A 171 11.68 -6.00 -24.02
C ARG A 171 10.42 -6.64 -23.48
N VAL A 172 9.44 -6.88 -24.33
CA VAL A 172 8.09 -7.31 -23.93
C VAL A 172 7.65 -8.55 -24.72
N LYS A 173 6.73 -9.33 -24.14
CA LYS A 173 6.02 -10.43 -24.82
C LYS A 173 4.51 -10.23 -24.74
N ARG A 174 3.77 -10.69 -25.75
CA ARG A 174 2.29 -10.67 -25.76
C ARG A 174 1.74 -11.59 -24.66
N VAL A 175 0.69 -11.14 -23.97
CA VAL A 175 -0.06 -11.97 -22.99
C VAL A 175 -1.17 -12.76 -23.67
N ASP A 176 -1.83 -12.18 -24.67
CA ASP A 176 -3.14 -12.63 -25.18
C ASP A 176 -3.11 -13.72 -26.25
N THR A 177 -1.95 -14.30 -26.56
CA THR A 177 -1.83 -15.14 -27.77
C THR A 177 -1.60 -16.61 -27.43
N ASN A 178 -2.57 -17.46 -27.79
CA ASN A 178 -2.42 -18.92 -27.89
C ASN A 178 -1.28 -19.34 -28.83
N ARG A 179 -0.78 -18.42 -29.66
CA ARG A 179 0.38 -18.61 -30.53
C ARG A 179 1.59 -17.90 -29.93
N PRO A 180 2.75 -18.56 -29.85
CA PRO A 180 3.98 -17.92 -29.39
C PRO A 180 4.40 -16.87 -30.41
N HIS A 181 4.52 -15.61 -29.96
CA HIS A 181 5.15 -14.54 -30.71
C HIS A 181 6.52 -14.23 -30.10
N PRO A 182 7.55 -13.94 -30.94
CA PRO A 182 8.84 -13.55 -30.42
C PRO A 182 8.71 -12.26 -29.59
N PRO A 183 9.46 -12.13 -28.50
CA PRO A 183 9.54 -10.87 -27.77
C PRO A 183 10.04 -9.74 -28.66
N PHE A 184 9.50 -8.55 -28.46
CA PHE A 184 9.88 -7.35 -29.20
C PHE A 184 10.28 -6.22 -28.24
N VAL A 185 10.85 -5.15 -28.79
CA VAL A 185 11.33 -4.01 -28.01
C VAL A 185 10.49 -2.79 -28.33
N VAL A 186 10.08 -2.07 -27.29
CA VAL A 186 9.30 -0.82 -27.38
C VAL A 186 10.01 0.30 -26.64
N THR A 187 9.80 1.54 -27.09
CA THR A 187 10.31 2.74 -26.38
C THR A 187 9.39 3.13 -25.23
N SER A 188 9.81 4.11 -24.41
CA SER A 188 9.00 4.66 -23.32
C SER A 188 7.66 5.25 -23.78
N ASP A 189 7.58 5.77 -25.01
CA ASP A 189 6.37 6.38 -25.56
C ASP A 189 5.39 5.35 -26.11
N GLU A 190 5.87 4.14 -26.39
CA GLU A 190 5.10 3.05 -26.99
C GLU A 190 4.53 2.09 -25.95
N ILE A 191 4.82 2.30 -24.66
CA ILE A 191 4.33 1.47 -23.56
C ILE A 191 3.70 2.32 -22.46
N HIS A 192 2.59 1.85 -21.92
CA HIS A 192 1.96 2.50 -20.79
C HIS A 192 1.33 1.50 -19.83
N ARG A 193 1.37 1.85 -18.56
CA ARG A 193 0.80 1.08 -17.47
C ARG A 193 -0.72 1.02 -17.57
N LYS A 194 -1.31 -0.09 -17.10
CA LYS A 194 -2.78 -0.26 -17.01
C LYS A 194 -3.39 0.85 -16.17
N ARG A 195 -4.52 1.41 -16.63
CA ARG A 195 -5.26 2.45 -15.90
C ARG A 195 -5.61 1.92 -14.50
N GLY A 196 -5.28 2.70 -13.47
CA GLY A 196 -5.59 2.35 -12.08
C GLY A 196 -4.56 1.44 -11.39
N ALA A 197 -3.43 1.11 -12.01
CA ALA A 197 -2.37 0.34 -11.35
C ALA A 197 -1.64 1.13 -10.25
N LEU A 198 -1.34 2.42 -10.50
CA LEU A 198 -0.66 3.33 -9.55
C LEU A 198 -1.42 4.65 -9.28
N PRO A 199 -2.65 4.66 -8.73
CA PRO A 199 -3.26 5.89 -8.23
C PRO A 199 -2.52 6.44 -7.01
N LYS A 200 -2.39 7.77 -6.88
CA LYS A 200 -1.76 8.42 -5.71
C LYS A 200 -2.39 7.99 -4.37
N ASP A 201 -3.71 7.83 -4.31
CA ASP A 201 -4.38 7.38 -3.08
C ASP A 201 -4.04 5.94 -2.70
N LYS A 202 -3.85 5.06 -3.70
CA LYS A 202 -3.41 3.67 -3.49
C LYS A 202 -1.96 3.65 -3.01
N LEU A 203 -1.08 4.46 -3.60
CA LEU A 203 0.31 4.65 -3.16
C LEU A 203 0.38 5.20 -1.73
N LYS A 204 -0.40 6.24 -1.42
CA LYS A 204 -0.51 6.83 -0.08
C LYS A 204 -0.96 5.81 0.95
N LEU A 205 -1.99 5.03 0.64
CA LEU A 205 -2.48 3.99 1.52
C LEU A 205 -1.41 2.94 1.81
N PHE A 206 -0.64 2.53 0.80
CA PHE A 206 0.46 1.57 0.94
C PHE A 206 1.62 2.14 1.77
N LEU A 207 2.13 3.33 1.41
CA LEU A 207 3.24 3.96 2.13
C LEU A 207 2.90 4.21 3.60
N LYS A 208 1.65 4.58 3.94
CA LYS A 208 1.18 4.70 5.34
C LYS A 208 1.40 3.43 6.16
N GLN A 209 1.35 2.24 5.55
CA GLN A 209 1.61 0.98 6.26
C GLN A 209 3.11 0.68 6.39
N CYS A 210 3.92 1.24 5.50
CA CYS A 210 5.32 0.91 5.30
C CYS A 210 6.29 1.79 6.08
N VAL A 211 5.87 2.99 6.48
CA VAL A 211 6.77 4.00 7.09
C VAL A 211 6.60 4.16 8.59
N ARG A 212 7.65 4.62 9.25
CA ARG A 212 7.69 5.17 10.62
C ARG A 212 8.33 6.56 10.60
N ALA A 213 8.07 7.37 11.61
CA ALA A 213 8.84 8.60 11.82
C ALA A 213 10.13 8.26 12.60
N SER A 214 11.26 8.80 12.17
CA SER A 214 12.52 8.78 12.90
C SER A 214 12.50 9.78 14.07
N GLU A 215 13.55 9.77 14.89
CA GLU A 215 13.74 10.75 15.98
C GLU A 215 13.78 12.20 15.48
N THR A 216 14.31 12.40 14.27
CA THR A 216 14.37 13.71 13.60
C THR A 216 13.08 14.09 12.89
N GLY A 217 12.07 13.22 12.90
CA GLY A 217 10.79 13.42 12.22
C GLY A 217 10.81 13.15 10.71
N GLN A 218 11.91 12.63 10.17
CA GLN A 218 11.98 12.10 8.80
C GLN A 218 11.17 10.81 8.70
N LEU A 219 10.51 10.59 7.57
CA LEU A 219 9.85 9.31 7.32
C LEU A 219 10.87 8.28 6.82
N GLU A 220 10.92 7.15 7.51
CA GLU A 220 11.78 6.00 7.19
C GLU A 220 10.94 4.77 6.90
N ILE A 221 11.45 3.90 6.05
CA ILE A 221 10.85 2.58 5.81
C ILE A 221 11.13 1.68 7.01
N LYS A 222 10.13 0.93 7.45
CA LYS A 222 10.31 -0.05 8.52
C LYS A 222 11.17 -1.22 8.05
N ASP A 223 12.03 -1.72 8.92
CA ASP A 223 13.00 -2.78 8.60
C ASP A 223 12.34 -4.09 8.16
N ASP A 224 11.22 -4.46 8.80
CA ASP A 224 10.41 -5.64 8.45
C ASP A 224 9.80 -5.53 7.04
N ILE A 225 9.42 -4.32 6.65
CA ILE A 225 8.85 -4.02 5.34
C ILE A 225 9.93 -4.04 4.26
N TYR A 226 11.10 -3.45 4.54
CA TYR A 226 12.23 -3.50 3.62
C TYR A 226 12.68 -4.93 3.36
N LYS A 227 12.84 -5.73 4.44
CA LYS A 227 13.16 -7.14 4.32
C LYS A 227 12.13 -7.89 3.46
N LYS A 228 10.83 -7.71 3.76
CA LYS A 228 9.74 -8.41 3.07
C LYS A 228 9.68 -8.14 1.56
N TYR A 229 9.87 -6.88 1.14
CA TYR A 229 9.66 -6.50 -0.26
C TYR A 229 10.95 -6.38 -1.08
N VAL A 230 12.11 -6.26 -0.45
CA VAL A 230 13.40 -6.07 -1.13
C VAL A 230 14.29 -7.29 -0.90
N THR A 231 14.72 -7.53 0.34
CA THR A 231 15.69 -8.60 0.65
C THR A 231 15.15 -10.00 0.38
N ASP A 232 13.95 -10.33 0.87
CA ASP A 232 13.33 -11.65 0.70
C ASP A 232 12.93 -11.90 -0.77
N ALA A 233 12.80 -10.84 -1.57
CA ALA A 233 12.56 -10.92 -3.00
C ALA A 233 13.85 -11.14 -3.83
N GLY A 234 15.01 -11.27 -3.17
CA GLY A 234 16.31 -11.45 -3.83
C GLY A 234 16.85 -10.19 -4.49
N ILE A 235 16.35 -9.01 -4.09
CA ILE A 235 16.78 -7.71 -4.62
C ILE A 235 17.85 -7.16 -3.67
N SER A 236 19.06 -6.95 -4.19
CA SER A 236 20.20 -6.45 -3.42
C SER A 236 20.19 -4.92 -3.27
N GLY A 237 19.55 -4.20 -4.20
CA GLY A 237 19.39 -2.75 -4.08
C GLY A 237 18.84 -2.06 -5.32
N TYR A 238 19.08 -0.76 -5.41
CA TYR A 238 18.57 0.11 -6.47
C TYR A 238 18.96 -0.35 -7.88
N ALA A 239 20.22 -0.76 -8.08
CA ALA A 239 20.77 -1.11 -9.40
C ALA A 239 20.15 -2.38 -10.02
N ASP A 240 19.48 -3.22 -9.21
CA ASP A 240 18.80 -4.43 -9.72
C ASP A 240 17.46 -4.10 -10.37
N ILE A 241 16.83 -2.99 -9.95
CA ILE A 241 15.51 -2.56 -10.43
C ILE A 241 15.63 -1.43 -11.45
N PHE A 242 16.51 -0.47 -11.20
CA PHE A 242 16.55 0.79 -11.93
C PHE A 242 17.83 0.92 -12.76
N PRO A 243 17.73 1.34 -14.04
CA PRO A 243 18.89 1.80 -14.78
C PRO A 243 19.36 3.17 -14.27
N GLY A 244 20.64 3.45 -14.45
CA GLY A 244 21.25 4.74 -14.11
C GLY A 244 21.67 4.89 -12.64
N PRO A 245 22.15 6.08 -12.25
CA PRO A 245 22.46 6.41 -10.86
C PRO A 245 21.20 6.58 -10.00
N PRO A 246 21.29 6.39 -8.66
CA PRO A 246 20.18 6.64 -7.75
C PRO A 246 19.76 8.11 -7.73
N PRO A 247 18.45 8.40 -7.56
CA PRO A 247 17.97 9.76 -7.45
C PRO A 247 18.52 10.44 -6.19
N LYS A 248 18.80 11.75 -6.31
CA LYS A 248 19.16 12.60 -5.18
C LYS A 248 17.97 13.46 -4.79
N PHE A 249 17.29 13.08 -3.71
CA PHE A 249 16.19 13.87 -3.16
C PHE A 249 16.72 14.97 -2.24
N GLU A 250 16.18 16.17 -2.40
CA GLU A 250 16.43 17.29 -1.50
C GLU A 250 15.65 17.14 -0.20
N VAL A 251 16.15 17.79 0.87
CA VAL A 251 15.45 17.82 2.16
C VAL A 251 14.23 18.72 2.02
N SER A 252 13.04 18.19 2.34
CA SER A 252 11.82 18.99 2.27
C SER A 252 11.87 20.14 3.29
N LYS A 253 11.28 21.29 2.94
CA LYS A 253 11.21 22.46 3.83
C LYS A 253 10.59 22.11 5.20
N SER A 254 9.57 21.25 5.20
CA SER A 254 8.91 20.80 6.41
C SER A 254 9.81 19.93 7.30
N LEU A 255 10.68 19.11 6.68
CA LEU A 255 11.66 18.31 7.40
C LEU A 255 12.76 19.18 8.00
N ALA A 256 13.30 20.12 7.23
CA ALA A 256 14.32 21.06 7.73
C ALA A 256 13.84 21.79 8.99
N LEU A 257 12.61 22.32 8.98
CA LEU A 257 12.00 22.98 10.14
C LEU A 257 11.80 22.05 11.35
N LYS A 258 11.54 20.76 11.14
CA LYS A 258 11.42 19.78 12.24
C LYS A 258 12.78 19.47 12.84
N ILE A 259 13.81 19.27 12.02
CA ILE A 259 15.17 19.02 12.48
C ILE A 259 15.64 20.19 13.36
N GLU A 260 15.45 21.43 12.92
CA GLU A 260 15.81 22.62 13.71
C GLU A 260 15.09 22.71 15.06
N ARG A 261 13.86 22.19 15.15
CA ARG A 261 13.10 22.17 16.41
C ARG A 261 13.55 21.07 17.36
N VAL A 262 14.04 19.94 16.85
CA VAL A 262 14.55 18.83 17.66
C VAL A 262 15.95 19.12 18.19
N SER A 263 16.74 19.91 17.46
CA SER A 263 18.09 20.32 17.88
C SER A 263 18.14 21.48 18.89
N LYS A 264 16.98 22.03 19.30
CA LYS A 264 16.85 23.07 20.32
C LYS A 264 16.26 22.49 21.59
#